data_AF-A0A8S9ZM01-F1
#
_entry.id   AF-A0A8S9ZM01-F1
#
_cell.length_a   1.000
_cell.length_b   1.000
_cell.length_c   1.000
_cell.angle_alpha   90.00
_cell.angle_beta   90.00
_cell.angle_gamma   90.00
#
_symmetry.space_group_name_H-M   'P 1'
#
loop_
_entity.id
_entity.type
_entity.pdbx_description
1 polymer ?
#
loop_
_entity_poly.entity_id
_entity_poly.type
_entity_poly.pdbx_seq_one_letter_code
_entity_poly.pdbx_strand_id
1 'polypeptide(L)'
;MFYLFILLLLFPTFILTFIPFHPPPLINKCSEFNSPHFPTSLIRNVSVPARRQFFKIISSINDTKSTIEINLNNWAIDNKIKKQYENFSLIVQQNINNNYENYNKWLNGEALILLKKIWEIRKDMSITRFDECKQIHQLLESIDPKLRCIIPIPHSFIPGPPPPNCFAPFNNLNEEGITSLPNLKLEEEKSLENNNEENSTTIGKEEKVEDDEEEEENNDEEK
;
A
#
# COMPACT_ATOMS: atom_id res chain seq x y z
N MET A 1 36.98 44.98 25.71
CA MET A 1 36.89 43.99 24.62
C MET A 1 36.24 42.68 25.12
N PHE A 2 34.98 42.70 25.54
CA PHE A 2 34.26 41.47 25.95
C PHE A 2 32.77 41.47 25.58
N TYR A 3 32.22 42.61 25.13
CA TYR A 3 30.80 42.74 24.80
C TYR A 3 30.44 42.41 23.34
N LEU A 4 31.41 42.18 22.46
CA LEU A 4 31.13 41.90 21.05
C LEU A 4 30.87 40.41 20.74
N PHE A 5 31.12 39.50 21.68
CA PHE A 5 31.00 38.05 21.44
C PHE A 5 29.68 37.44 21.92
N ILE A 6 28.88 38.15 22.73
CA ILE A 6 27.65 37.62 23.32
C ILE A 6 26.41 37.88 22.44
N LEU A 7 26.48 38.81 21.49
CA LEU A 7 25.31 39.15 20.65
C LEU A 7 25.02 38.14 19.51
N LEU A 8 25.93 37.21 19.22
CA LEU A 8 25.77 36.20 18.16
C LEU A 8 25.12 34.89 18.63
N LEU A 9 24.86 34.73 19.93
CA LEU A 9 24.22 33.54 20.50
C LEU A 9 22.70 33.70 20.75
N LEU A 10 22.11 34.86 20.44
CA LEU A 10 20.68 35.13 20.71
C LEU A 10 19.77 35.16 19.48
N PHE A 11 20.29 34.86 18.30
CA PHE A 11 19.45 34.61 17.14
C PHE A 11 19.79 33.22 16.59
N PRO A 12 19.11 32.15 17.05
CA PRO A 12 19.02 30.97 16.22
C PRO A 12 18.37 31.44 14.93
N THR A 13 19.18 31.59 13.89
CA THR A 13 18.73 31.75 12.52
C THR A 13 18.00 30.47 12.17
N PHE A 14 16.74 30.40 12.60
CA PHE A 14 15.71 29.55 12.03
C PHE A 14 15.56 30.04 10.59
N ILE A 15 16.49 29.64 9.74
CA ILE A 15 16.26 29.58 8.30
C ILE A 15 15.25 28.45 8.15
N LEU A 16 13.99 28.79 8.40
CA LEU A 16 12.84 28.08 7.88
C LEU A 16 13.00 28.14 6.37
N THR A 17 13.77 27.18 5.85
CA THR A 17 13.72 26.81 4.44
C THR A 17 12.30 26.29 4.24
N PHE A 18 11.39 27.21 3.97
CA PHE A 18 10.12 26.90 3.36
C PHE A 18 10.48 26.27 2.03
N ILE A 19 10.64 24.95 2.03
CA ILE A 19 10.63 24.17 0.81
C ILE A 19 9.31 24.58 0.15
N PRO A 20 9.36 25.24 -1.02
CA PRO A 20 8.15 25.74 -1.66
C PRO A 20 7.25 24.54 -1.87
N PHE A 21 6.14 24.49 -1.14
CA PHE A 21 5.11 23.49 -1.31
C PHE A 21 4.56 23.71 -2.71
N HIS A 22 5.02 22.92 -3.68
CA HIS A 22 4.48 22.96 -5.03
C HIS A 22 3.16 22.20 -4.95
N PRO A 23 2.00 22.89 -4.97
CA PRO A 23 0.75 22.17 -5.04
C PRO A 23 0.80 21.30 -6.30
N PRO A 24 0.35 20.04 -6.23
CA PRO A 24 0.29 19.20 -7.42
C PRO A 24 -0.52 19.93 -8.51
N PRO A 25 -0.13 19.79 -9.79
CA PRO A 25 -0.82 20.45 -10.89
C PRO A 25 -2.33 20.15 -10.82
N LEU A 26 -3.16 21.14 -11.16
CA LEU A 26 -4.61 20.96 -11.28
C LEU A 26 -4.88 20.00 -12.45
N ILE A 27 -5.05 18.72 -12.12
CA ILE A 27 -5.32 17.66 -13.08
C ILE A 27 -6.82 17.69 -13.38
N ASN A 28 -7.21 18.34 -14.48
CA ASN A 28 -8.62 18.42 -14.94
C ASN A 28 -9.13 17.11 -15.57
N LYS A 29 -8.30 16.06 -15.62
CA LYS A 29 -8.67 14.73 -16.13
C LYS A 29 -8.14 13.68 -15.19
N CYS A 30 -9.04 12.90 -14.58
CA CYS A 30 -8.69 11.65 -13.91
C CYS A 30 -7.59 10.94 -14.70
N SER A 31 -6.44 10.68 -14.07
CA SER A 31 -5.34 9.99 -14.75
C SER A 31 -5.88 8.70 -15.35
N GLU A 32 -5.68 8.49 -16.64
CA GLU A 32 -5.95 7.19 -17.24
C GLU A 32 -5.11 6.17 -16.47
N PHE A 33 -5.75 5.10 -16.00
CA PHE A 33 -5.07 4.04 -15.27
C PHE A 33 -3.96 3.48 -16.16
N ASN A 34 -2.71 3.80 -15.82
CA ASN A 34 -1.56 3.21 -16.49
C ASN A 34 -1.72 1.70 -16.48
N SER A 35 -1.67 1.10 -17.66
CA SER A 35 -1.92 -0.34 -17.82
C SER A 35 -1.04 -1.13 -16.85
N PRO A 36 -1.60 -2.08 -16.08
CA PRO A 36 -0.81 -2.84 -15.12
C PRO A 36 0.35 -3.52 -15.85
N HIS A 37 1.57 -3.21 -15.45
CA HIS A 37 2.75 -3.87 -15.97
C HIS A 37 2.71 -5.34 -15.54
N PHE A 38 2.56 -6.23 -16.50
CA PHE A 38 2.64 -7.67 -16.26
C PHE A 38 4.03 -8.05 -15.73
N PRO A 39 4.13 -9.11 -14.91
CA PRO A 39 5.41 -9.60 -14.39
C PRO A 39 6.20 -10.34 -15.47
N THR A 40 6.58 -9.62 -16.53
CA THR A 40 7.21 -10.18 -17.73
C THR A 40 8.56 -10.82 -17.42
N SER A 41 9.25 -10.42 -16.36
CA SER A 41 10.53 -11.00 -15.93
C SER A 41 10.36 -12.38 -15.30
N LEU A 42 9.38 -12.56 -14.40
CA LEU A 42 9.14 -13.83 -13.70
C LEU A 42 8.81 -14.97 -14.67
N ILE A 43 7.94 -14.70 -15.63
CA ILE A 43 7.42 -15.72 -16.55
C ILE A 43 8.22 -15.81 -17.86
N ARG A 44 9.29 -15.03 -18.04
CA ARG A 44 10.06 -15.04 -19.31
C ARG A 44 10.74 -16.38 -19.56
N ASN A 45 11.26 -16.97 -18.49
CA ASN A 45 12.18 -18.10 -18.54
C ASN A 45 11.50 -19.47 -18.34
N VAL A 46 10.17 -19.50 -18.22
CA VAL A 46 9.40 -20.74 -18.08
C VAL A 46 8.82 -21.19 -19.42
N SER A 47 8.43 -22.46 -19.50
CA SER A 47 7.84 -23.04 -20.71
C SER A 47 6.51 -22.37 -21.10
N VAL A 48 6.12 -22.47 -22.38
CA VAL A 48 4.82 -21.95 -22.84
C VAL A 48 3.63 -22.55 -22.05
N PRO A 49 3.57 -23.88 -21.79
CA PRO A 49 2.53 -24.45 -20.95
C PRO A 49 2.53 -23.87 -19.53
N ALA A 50 3.70 -23.65 -18.93
CA ALA A 50 3.82 -23.05 -17.60
C ALA A 50 3.27 -21.62 -17.56
N ARG A 51 3.54 -20.81 -18.59
CA ARG A 51 2.95 -19.45 -18.70
C ARG A 51 1.42 -19.51 -18.78
N ARG A 52 0.87 -20.44 -19.56
CA ARG A 52 -0.59 -20.61 -19.65
C ARG A 52 -1.22 -20.98 -18.31
N GLN A 53 -0.56 -21.86 -17.55
CA GLN A 53 -1.00 -22.22 -16.20
C GLN A 53 -0.95 -21.02 -15.26
N PHE A 54 0.14 -20.25 -15.28
CA PHE A 54 0.26 -19.01 -14.51
C PHE A 54 -0.92 -18.07 -14.78
N PHE A 55 -1.20 -17.78 -16.06
CA PHE A 55 -2.32 -16.92 -16.44
C PHE A 55 -3.67 -17.49 -16.00
N LYS A 56 -3.86 -18.80 -16.14
CA LYS A 56 -5.08 -19.47 -15.67
C LYS A 56 -5.29 -19.26 -14.18
N ILE A 57 -4.25 -19.45 -13.36
CA ILE A 57 -4.30 -19.27 -11.90
C ILE A 57 -4.70 -17.83 -11.55
N ILE A 58 -4.01 -16.81 -12.08
CA ILE A 58 -4.30 -15.41 -11.73
C ILE A 58 -5.63 -14.88 -12.29
N SER A 59 -6.15 -15.53 -13.34
CA SER A 59 -7.44 -15.19 -13.95
C SER A 59 -8.63 -15.88 -13.27
N SER A 60 -8.39 -16.72 -12.25
CA SER A 60 -9.46 -17.41 -11.54
C SER A 60 -10.38 -16.39 -10.83
N ILE A 61 -11.67 -16.45 -11.16
CA ILE A 61 -12.69 -15.53 -10.63
C ILE A 61 -13.20 -16.02 -9.28
N ASN A 62 -13.22 -17.35 -9.09
CA ASN A 62 -13.84 -18.00 -7.94
C ASN A 62 -12.84 -18.24 -6.79
N ASP A 63 -11.54 -18.22 -7.08
CA ASP A 63 -10.52 -18.42 -6.06
C ASP A 63 -10.32 -17.14 -5.26
N THR A 64 -10.21 -17.29 -3.94
CA THR A 64 -9.79 -16.21 -3.06
C THR A 64 -8.34 -15.82 -3.37
N LYS A 65 -7.94 -14.60 -2.99
CA LYS A 65 -6.54 -14.16 -3.18
C LYS A 65 -5.55 -15.11 -2.48
N SER A 66 -5.87 -15.61 -1.29
CA SER A 66 -5.04 -16.60 -0.59
C SER A 66 -4.91 -17.92 -1.37
N THR A 67 -6.01 -18.44 -1.95
CA THR A 67 -5.97 -19.63 -2.79
C THR A 67 -5.14 -19.40 -4.06
N ILE A 68 -5.24 -18.23 -4.69
CA ILE A 68 -4.41 -17.86 -5.84
C ILE A 68 -2.93 -17.84 -5.47
N GLU A 69 -2.57 -17.26 -4.32
CA GLU A 69 -1.19 -17.22 -3.83
C GLU A 69 -0.61 -18.62 -3.59
N ILE A 70 -1.39 -19.52 -2.96
CA ILE A 70 -1.01 -20.92 -2.77
C ILE A 70 -0.79 -21.61 -4.12
N ASN A 71 -1.71 -21.43 -5.06
CA ASN A 71 -1.63 -22.02 -6.40
C ASN A 71 -0.41 -21.52 -7.19
N LEU A 72 -0.09 -20.22 -7.07
CA LEU A 72 1.10 -19.63 -7.68
C LEU A 72 2.39 -20.16 -7.05
N ASN A 73 2.42 -20.35 -5.73
CA ASN A 73 3.56 -20.95 -5.05
C ASN A 73 3.79 -22.40 -5.50
N ASN A 74 2.73 -23.21 -5.59
CA ASN A 74 2.80 -24.58 -6.10
C ASN A 74 3.27 -24.61 -7.55
N TRP A 75 2.71 -23.74 -8.40
CA TRP A 75 3.17 -23.57 -9.78
C TRP A 75 4.66 -23.23 -9.87
N ALA A 76 5.17 -22.37 -8.98
CA ALA A 76 6.59 -22.01 -8.97
C ALA A 76 7.49 -23.19 -8.55
N ILE A 77 7.02 -24.05 -7.64
CA ILE A 77 7.69 -25.30 -7.25
C ILE A 77 7.75 -26.25 -8.46
N ASP A 78 6.61 -26.52 -9.10
CA ASP A 78 6.50 -27.44 -10.23
C ASP A 78 7.40 -27.04 -11.41
N ASN A 79 7.61 -25.73 -11.58
CA ASN A 79 8.43 -25.16 -12.64
C ASN A 79 9.86 -24.83 -12.22
N LYS A 80 10.29 -25.26 -11.01
CA LYS A 80 11.65 -25.08 -10.48
C LYS A 80 12.12 -23.62 -10.43
N ILE A 81 11.20 -22.70 -10.17
CA ILE A 81 11.46 -21.25 -10.06
C ILE A 81 10.98 -20.64 -8.73
N LYS A 82 10.86 -21.46 -7.68
CA LYS A 82 10.36 -21.06 -6.36
C LYS A 82 11.08 -19.82 -5.81
N LYS A 83 12.42 -19.82 -5.82
CA LYS A 83 13.23 -18.69 -5.31
C LYS A 83 12.98 -17.39 -6.10
N GLN A 84 12.83 -17.47 -7.41
CA GLN A 84 12.51 -16.32 -8.26
C GLN A 84 11.12 -15.78 -7.97
N TYR A 85 10.15 -16.68 -7.74
CA TYR A 85 8.79 -16.31 -7.36
C TYR A 85 8.72 -15.64 -5.97
N GLU A 86 9.41 -16.20 -4.97
CA GLU A 86 9.48 -15.63 -3.61
C GLU A 86 10.10 -14.23 -3.64
N ASN A 87 11.22 -14.05 -4.36
CA ASN A 87 11.86 -12.74 -4.51
C ASN A 87 10.95 -11.74 -5.25
N PHE A 88 10.30 -12.18 -6.33
CA PHE A 88 9.34 -11.35 -7.06
C PHE A 88 8.18 -10.91 -6.15
N SER A 89 7.61 -11.84 -5.38
CA SER A 89 6.47 -11.57 -4.48
C SER A 89 6.86 -10.60 -3.38
N LEU A 90 8.05 -10.76 -2.81
CA LEU A 90 8.61 -9.82 -1.81
C LEU A 90 8.76 -8.41 -2.38
N ILE A 91 9.35 -8.27 -3.57
CA ILE A 91 9.51 -6.97 -4.24
C ILE A 91 8.15 -6.31 -4.51
N VAL A 92 7.16 -7.08 -4.97
CA VAL A 92 5.80 -6.58 -5.20
C VAL A 92 5.18 -6.09 -3.90
N GLN A 93 5.23 -6.89 -2.83
CA GLN A 93 4.69 -6.50 -1.51
C GLN A 93 5.36 -5.24 -0.96
N GLN A 94 6.70 -5.16 -1.04
CA GLN A 94 7.46 -3.98 -0.63
C GLN A 94 7.07 -2.74 -1.44
N ASN A 95 6.93 -2.86 -2.76
CA ASN A 95 6.53 -1.74 -3.61
C ASN A 95 5.10 -1.27 -3.28
N ILE A 96 4.17 -2.21 -3.08
CA ILE A 96 2.78 -1.90 -2.69
C ILE A 96 2.75 -1.16 -1.35
N ASN A 97 3.46 -1.67 -0.34
CA ASN A 97 3.55 -1.05 0.98
C ASN A 97 4.20 0.33 0.91
N ASN A 98 5.32 0.48 0.19
CA ASN A 98 6.01 1.77 0.04
C ASN A 98 5.12 2.81 -0.65
N ASN A 99 4.37 2.43 -1.69
CA ASN A 99 3.44 3.33 -2.35
C ASN A 99 2.31 3.76 -1.41
N TYR A 100 1.73 2.82 -0.65
CA TYR A 100 0.73 3.14 0.37
C TYR A 100 1.28 4.12 1.42
N GLU A 101 2.46 3.85 1.99
CA GLU A 101 3.09 4.72 2.98
C GLU A 101 3.39 6.12 2.43
N ASN A 102 3.81 6.19 1.16
CA ASN A 102 3.98 7.47 0.49
C ASN A 102 2.64 8.21 0.37
N TYR A 103 1.59 7.58 -0.15
CA TYR A 103 0.28 8.22 -0.27
C TYR A 103 -0.32 8.61 1.08
N ASN A 104 -0.13 7.79 2.12
CA ASN A 104 -0.59 8.07 3.49
C ASN A 104 0.06 9.33 4.09
N LYS A 105 1.28 9.70 3.66
CA LYS A 105 1.95 10.95 4.06
C LYS A 105 1.43 12.18 3.31
N TRP A 106 0.99 12.01 2.07
CA TRP A 106 0.59 13.12 1.19
C TRP A 106 -0.91 13.44 1.26
N LEU A 107 -1.75 12.45 1.54
CA LEU A 107 -3.20 12.62 1.62
C LEU A 107 -3.64 13.03 3.03
N ASN A 108 -4.73 13.79 3.10
CA ASN A 108 -5.38 14.19 4.34
C ASN A 108 -6.92 14.13 4.21
N GLY A 109 -7.63 14.38 5.32
CA GLY A 109 -9.09 14.45 5.34
C GLY A 109 -9.78 13.21 4.76
N GLU A 110 -10.82 13.43 3.95
CA GLU A 110 -11.60 12.37 3.31
C GLU A 110 -10.78 11.52 2.33
N ALA A 111 -9.78 12.10 1.67
CA ALA A 111 -8.91 11.37 0.74
C ALA A 111 -8.12 10.28 1.46
N LEU A 112 -7.59 10.61 2.64
CA LEU A 112 -6.85 9.66 3.48
C LEU A 112 -7.76 8.57 4.03
N ILE A 113 -8.97 8.93 4.47
CA ILE A 113 -9.97 7.96 4.96
C ILE A 113 -10.32 6.97 3.85
N LEU A 114 -10.56 7.47 2.63
CA LEU A 114 -10.86 6.61 1.49
C LEU A 114 -9.67 5.72 1.11
N LEU A 115 -8.45 6.25 1.06
CA LEU A 115 -7.24 5.44 0.82
C LEU A 115 -7.11 4.29 1.82
N LYS A 116 -7.32 4.56 3.12
CA LYS A 116 -7.27 3.53 4.18
C LYS A 116 -8.33 2.45 3.99
N LYS A 117 -9.56 2.82 3.61
CA LYS A 117 -10.62 1.83 3.32
C LYS A 117 -10.25 0.96 2.11
N ILE A 118 -9.74 1.55 1.02
CA ILE A 118 -9.27 0.79 -0.15
C ILE A 118 -8.13 -0.16 0.25
N TRP A 119 -7.22 0.32 1.10
CA TRP A 119 -6.09 -0.47 1.59
C TRP A 119 -6.53 -1.71 2.39
N GLU A 120 -7.51 -1.58 3.28
CA GLU A 120 -8.04 -2.72 4.03
C GLU A 120 -8.70 -3.76 3.10
N ILE A 121 -9.46 -3.33 2.09
CA ILE A 121 -10.01 -4.24 1.06
C ILE A 121 -8.89 -4.98 0.31
N ARG A 122 -7.81 -4.27 -0.06
CA ARG A 122 -6.67 -4.87 -0.76
C ARG A 122 -5.93 -5.90 0.10
N LYS A 123 -5.80 -5.65 1.40
CA LYS A 123 -5.13 -6.57 2.34
C LYS A 123 -5.96 -7.81 2.68
N ASP A 124 -7.27 -7.76 2.52
CA ASP A 124 -8.13 -8.90 2.84
C ASP A 124 -7.89 -10.06 1.86
N MET A 125 -7.04 -11.02 2.23
CA MET A 125 -6.71 -12.18 1.38
C MET A 125 -7.85 -13.22 1.30
N SER A 126 -8.92 -13.07 2.09
CA SER A 126 -10.04 -14.01 2.14
C SER A 126 -11.06 -13.82 1.02
N ILE A 127 -11.06 -12.66 0.36
CA ILE A 127 -11.98 -12.35 -0.75
C ILE A 127 -11.38 -12.71 -2.11
N THR A 128 -12.24 -12.85 -3.12
CA THR A 128 -11.82 -13.02 -4.51
C THR A 128 -11.29 -11.70 -5.08
N ARG A 129 -10.53 -11.77 -6.19
CA ARG A 129 -10.11 -10.56 -6.92
C ARG A 129 -11.31 -9.78 -7.48
N PHE A 130 -12.40 -10.48 -7.81
CA PHE A 130 -13.63 -9.87 -8.30
C PHE A 130 -14.35 -9.10 -7.19
N ASP A 131 -14.47 -9.70 -6.01
CA ASP A 131 -15.08 -9.04 -4.85
C ASP A 131 -14.24 -7.85 -4.37
N GLU A 132 -12.91 -7.97 -4.35
CA GLU A 132 -11.99 -6.85 -4.08
C GLU A 132 -12.31 -5.68 -5.03
N CYS A 133 -12.39 -5.97 -6.33
CA CYS A 133 -12.71 -4.95 -7.32
C CYS A 133 -14.07 -4.30 -7.07
N LYS A 134 -15.11 -5.12 -6.85
CA LYS A 134 -16.47 -4.66 -6.64
C LYS A 134 -16.57 -3.75 -5.41
N GLN A 135 -15.96 -4.14 -4.30
CA GLN A 135 -15.95 -3.35 -3.07
C GLN A 135 -15.25 -2.00 -3.26
N ILE A 136 -14.08 -1.98 -3.90
CA ILE A 136 -13.37 -0.72 -4.20
C ILE A 136 -14.21 0.14 -5.15
N HIS A 137 -14.83 -0.44 -6.17
CA HIS A 137 -15.66 0.31 -7.12
C HIS A 137 -16.86 0.97 -6.44
N GLN A 138 -17.63 0.21 -5.66
CA GLN A 138 -18.78 0.73 -4.89
C GLN A 138 -18.36 1.85 -3.93
N LEU A 139 -17.21 1.70 -3.29
CA LEU A 139 -16.65 2.70 -2.40
C LEU A 139 -16.26 3.99 -3.15
N LEU A 140 -15.78 3.90 -4.38
CA LEU A 140 -15.46 5.07 -5.22
C LEU A 140 -16.70 5.73 -5.82
N GLU A 141 -17.75 4.97 -6.14
CA GLU A 141 -19.01 5.49 -6.67
C GLU A 141 -19.74 6.41 -5.69
N SER A 142 -19.66 6.11 -4.39
CA SER A 142 -20.31 6.92 -3.34
C SER A 142 -19.59 8.23 -3.00
N ILE A 143 -18.46 8.52 -3.66
CA ILE A 143 -17.56 9.63 -3.34
C ILE A 143 -17.62 10.70 -4.43
N ASP A 144 -17.40 11.96 -4.02
CA ASP A 144 -17.31 13.11 -4.92
C ASP A 144 -16.39 12.81 -6.12
N PRO A 145 -16.83 13.07 -7.36
CA PRO A 145 -16.05 12.76 -8.55
C PRO A 145 -14.66 13.42 -8.60
N LYS A 146 -14.48 14.63 -8.04
CA LYS A 146 -13.17 15.29 -7.98
C LYS A 146 -12.25 14.57 -6.99
N LEU A 147 -12.78 14.19 -5.83
CA LEU A 147 -12.04 13.41 -4.84
C LEU A 147 -11.63 12.04 -5.39
N ARG A 148 -12.51 11.41 -6.18
CA ARG A 148 -12.22 10.14 -6.88
C ARG A 148 -11.03 10.26 -7.84
N CYS A 149 -10.85 11.40 -8.52
CA CYS A 149 -9.74 11.60 -9.45
C CYS A 149 -8.37 11.80 -8.76
N ILE A 150 -8.34 12.25 -7.50
CA ILE A 150 -7.08 12.51 -6.80
C ILE A 150 -6.58 11.32 -5.99
N ILE A 151 -7.45 10.34 -5.72
CA ILE A 151 -7.11 9.21 -4.85
C ILE A 151 -6.43 8.11 -5.67
N PRO A 152 -5.15 7.81 -5.41
CA PRO A 152 -4.48 6.70 -6.05
C PRO A 152 -5.11 5.40 -5.57
N ILE A 153 -5.37 4.47 -6.49
CA ILE A 153 -5.77 3.11 -6.14
C ILE A 153 -4.50 2.28 -6.02
N PRO A 154 -4.13 1.78 -4.81
CA PRO A 154 -2.98 0.90 -4.65
C PRO A 154 -3.10 -0.32 -5.54
N HIS A 155 -1.96 -0.81 -6.03
CA HIS A 155 -1.88 -2.05 -6.79
C HIS A 155 -2.37 -3.25 -5.95
N SER A 156 -2.90 -4.28 -6.62
CA SER A 156 -3.33 -5.52 -5.96
C SER A 156 -2.12 -6.34 -5.51
N PHE A 157 -2.23 -7.03 -4.38
CA PHE A 157 -1.21 -7.96 -3.88
C PHE A 157 -1.05 -9.18 -4.79
N ILE A 158 -2.12 -9.59 -5.48
CA ILE A 158 -2.06 -10.66 -6.47
C ILE A 158 -1.63 -10.07 -7.82
N PRO A 159 -0.51 -10.53 -8.39
CA PRO A 159 -0.01 -10.01 -9.65
C PRO A 159 -0.96 -10.34 -10.80
N GLY A 160 -1.09 -9.40 -11.73
CA GLY A 160 -1.87 -9.60 -12.95
C GLY A 160 -2.83 -8.46 -13.27
N PRO A 161 -3.50 -8.54 -14.43
CA PRO A 161 -4.49 -7.56 -14.81
C PRO A 161 -5.69 -7.70 -13.86
N PRO A 162 -6.41 -6.62 -13.57
CA PRO A 162 -7.64 -6.72 -12.81
C PRO A 162 -8.65 -7.59 -13.57
N PRO A 163 -9.67 -8.16 -12.88
CA PRO A 163 -10.77 -8.84 -13.54
C PRO A 163 -11.41 -7.95 -14.63
N PRO A 164 -12.02 -8.54 -15.68
CA PRO A 164 -12.73 -7.76 -16.69
C PRO A 164 -13.84 -6.92 -16.05
N ASN A 165 -14.10 -5.74 -16.63
CA ASN A 165 -15.05 -4.73 -16.13
C ASN A 165 -14.69 -4.11 -14.77
N CYS A 166 -13.51 -4.44 -14.23
CA CYS A 166 -13.00 -3.79 -13.05
C CYS A 166 -12.50 -2.38 -13.41
N PHE A 167 -12.94 -1.37 -12.64
CA PHE A 167 -12.62 0.04 -12.90
C PHE A 167 -12.96 0.48 -14.33
N ALA A 168 -14.18 0.18 -14.79
CA ALA A 168 -14.72 0.81 -15.99
C ALA A 168 -14.52 2.34 -15.88
N PRO A 169 -14.14 3.02 -16.97
CA PRO A 169 -13.82 4.44 -16.92
C PRO A 169 -15.00 5.21 -16.33
N PHE A 170 -14.75 6.02 -15.29
CA PHE A 170 -15.74 6.95 -14.74
C PHE A 170 -16.08 8.10 -15.73
N ASN A 171 -15.65 7.98 -16.99
CA ASN A 171 -15.68 9.00 -18.03
C ASN A 171 -17.08 9.34 -18.55
N ASN A 172 -18.15 8.86 -17.90
CA ASN A 172 -19.52 9.30 -18.17
C ASN A 172 -19.94 10.48 -17.29
N LEU A 173 -19.00 11.34 -16.87
CA LEU A 173 -19.32 12.71 -16.47
C LEU A 173 -19.68 13.51 -17.73
N ASN A 174 -20.79 13.16 -18.38
CA ASN A 174 -21.41 14.07 -19.34
C ASN A 174 -21.85 15.29 -18.53
N GLU A 175 -21.26 16.45 -18.84
CA GLU A 175 -21.44 17.77 -18.21
C GLU A 175 -22.87 18.35 -18.28
N GLU A 176 -23.91 17.55 -18.49
CA GLU A 176 -25.28 18.06 -18.65
C GLU A 176 -26.24 17.34 -17.70
N GLY A 177 -26.22 17.74 -16.42
CA GLY A 177 -27.21 17.25 -15.48
C GLY A 177 -26.92 17.66 -14.04
N ILE A 178 -27.53 18.77 -13.61
CA ILE A 178 -27.69 19.13 -12.20
C ILE A 178 -28.56 18.04 -11.56
N THR A 179 -27.96 16.95 -11.07
CA THR A 179 -28.63 16.06 -10.12
C THR A 179 -28.33 16.58 -8.73
N SER A 180 -29.34 17.18 -8.11
CA SER A 180 -29.37 17.45 -6.68
C SER A 180 -29.02 16.17 -5.92
N LEU A 181 -27.97 16.23 -5.11
CA LEU A 181 -27.57 15.13 -4.23
C LEU A 181 -28.75 14.67 -3.36
N PRO A 182 -28.98 13.35 -3.20
CA PRO A 182 -29.75 12.88 -2.07
C PRO A 182 -28.99 13.23 -0.79
N ASN A 183 -29.69 13.93 0.09
CA ASN A 183 -29.21 14.37 1.39
C ASN A 183 -28.85 13.13 2.23
N LEU A 184 -27.57 12.76 2.26
CA LEU A 184 -27.09 11.70 3.14
C LEU A 184 -27.16 12.23 4.57
N LYS A 185 -28.22 11.82 5.28
CA LYS A 185 -28.25 11.83 6.74
C LYS A 185 -27.06 11.02 7.22
N LEU A 186 -26.03 11.72 7.66
CA LEU A 186 -25.01 11.21 8.54
C LEU A 186 -25.74 10.87 9.85
N GLU A 187 -25.98 9.59 10.13
CA GLU A 187 -26.44 9.20 11.45
C GLU A 187 -25.30 9.45 12.45
N GLU A 188 -25.66 10.19 13.49
CA GLU A 188 -24.85 10.54 14.64
C GLU A 188 -24.49 9.26 15.41
N GLU A 189 -23.21 8.87 15.42
CA GLU A 189 -22.70 8.03 16.48
C GLU A 189 -22.26 8.91 17.65
N LYS A 190 -23.03 8.75 18.73
CA LYS A 190 -22.97 9.47 19.99
C LYS A 190 -22.07 8.68 20.96
N SER A 191 -21.04 9.36 21.46
CA SER A 191 -20.46 9.27 22.82
C SER A 191 -20.06 7.90 23.40
N LEU A 192 -18.76 7.77 23.71
CA LEU A 192 -18.33 7.27 25.01
C LEU A 192 -17.00 7.95 25.41
N GLU A 193 -17.12 9.16 25.96
CA GLU A 193 -16.15 9.71 26.91
C GLU A 193 -16.52 9.21 28.31
N ASN A 194 -15.56 8.63 29.02
CA ASN A 194 -15.15 9.12 30.34
C ASN A 194 -13.98 8.31 30.92
N ASN A 195 -12.87 9.03 31.08
CA ASN A 195 -12.03 9.16 32.27
C ASN A 195 -11.52 7.89 32.97
N ASN A 196 -10.20 7.73 32.99
CA ASN A 196 -9.52 7.72 34.29
C ASN A 196 -8.09 8.27 34.21
N GLU A 197 -7.84 9.13 35.20
CA GLU A 197 -6.65 9.87 35.56
C GLU A 197 -5.49 8.97 36.02
N GLU A 198 -4.29 9.48 35.73
CA GLU A 198 -3.06 9.45 36.54
C GLU A 198 -2.79 8.25 37.47
N ASN A 199 -1.67 7.57 37.22
CA ASN A 199 -0.71 7.39 38.31
C ASN A 199 0.75 7.44 37.83
N SER A 200 1.51 8.20 38.60
CA SER A 200 2.92 8.53 38.49
C SER A 200 3.81 7.41 39.05
N THR A 201 5.12 7.50 38.75
CA THR A 201 6.25 7.22 39.66
C THR A 201 7.11 5.95 39.34
N THR A 202 8.20 6.18 38.59
CA THR A 202 9.61 6.06 39.08
C THR A 202 10.35 4.70 39.12
N ILE A 203 11.45 4.68 38.35
CA ILE A 203 12.81 4.10 38.59
C ILE A 203 12.98 2.58 38.77
N GLY A 204 13.88 2.01 37.96
CA GLY A 204 14.62 0.81 38.36
C GLY A 204 15.46 0.11 37.28
N LYS A 205 16.74 0.53 37.18
CA LYS A 205 17.97 -0.27 36.95
C LYS A 205 18.22 -1.07 35.65
N GLU A 206 19.35 -0.69 35.04
CA GLU A 206 20.46 -1.51 34.54
C GLU A 206 20.32 -3.04 34.59
N GLU A 207 20.56 -3.69 33.46
CA GLU A 207 21.38 -4.90 33.42
C GLU A 207 22.20 -4.93 32.12
N LYS A 208 23.53 -4.92 32.30
CA LYS A 208 24.53 -5.31 31.30
C LYS A 208 24.47 -6.83 31.16
N VAL A 209 24.56 -7.34 29.94
CA VAL A 209 25.11 -8.67 29.68
C VAL A 209 26.15 -8.53 28.58
N GLU A 210 27.40 -8.55 29.03
CA GLU A 210 28.61 -8.80 28.24
C GLU A 210 28.76 -10.32 28.06
N ASP A 211 29.28 -10.67 26.88
CA ASP A 211 30.14 -11.80 26.52
C ASP A 211 29.64 -13.24 26.70
N ASP A 212 29.71 -14.01 25.60
CA ASP A 212 30.53 -15.22 25.58
C ASP A 212 30.91 -15.58 24.14
N GLU A 213 32.23 -15.62 23.92
CA GLU A 213 32.93 -16.24 22.80
C GLU A 213 32.71 -17.76 22.84
N GLU A 214 32.57 -18.40 21.69
CA GLU A 214 33.07 -19.78 21.53
C GLU A 214 33.44 -20.02 20.06
N GLU A 215 34.76 -20.03 19.84
CA GLU A 215 35.40 -20.68 18.71
C GLU A 215 35.15 -22.18 18.79
N GLU A 216 34.79 -22.82 17.68
CA GLU A 216 35.15 -24.23 17.49
C GLU A 216 35.67 -24.45 16.06
N GLU A 217 36.99 -24.39 16.01
CA GLU A 217 37.87 -25.02 15.04
C GLU A 217 37.66 -26.54 15.10
N ASN A 218 37.37 -27.20 13.98
CA ASN A 218 37.71 -28.61 13.84
C ASN A 218 38.12 -28.96 12.41
N ASN A 219 39.33 -29.49 12.38
CA ASN A 219 40.06 -30.10 11.29
C ASN A 219 39.28 -31.24 10.63
N ASP A 220 39.50 -31.47 9.34
CA ASP A 220 39.77 -32.83 8.88
C ASP A 220 40.68 -32.81 7.64
N GLU A 221 41.85 -33.37 7.87
CA GLU A 221 42.96 -33.63 6.96
C GLU A 221 42.92 -35.13 6.59
N GLU A 222 43.44 -35.46 5.40
CA GLU A 222 43.85 -36.80 4.94
C GLU A 222 42.80 -37.91 4.64
N LYS A 223 42.58 -38.19 3.34
CA LYS A 223 43.36 -39.21 2.60
C LYS A 223 43.11 -39.21 1.10
#